data_AF-A0A7W1EKR1-F1
#
_entry.id   AF-A0A7W1EKR1-F1
#
_cell.length_a   1.000
_cell.length_b   1.000
_cell.length_c   1.000
_cell.angle_alpha   90.00
_cell.angle_beta   90.00
_cell.angle_gamma   90.00
#
_symmetry.space_group_name_H-M   'P 1'
#
loop_
_entity.id
_entity.type
_entity.pdbx_description
1 polymer ?
#
loop_
_entity_poly.entity_id
_entity_poly.type
_entity_poly.pdbx_seq_one_letter_code
_entity_poly.pdbx_strand_id
1 'polypeptide(L)'
;MSDPIETNNNHEPLKKHNPFMPLYFALVLAAGVGFGYYFTFNGAAPQNKLHTSSSGSKINNLLDFIEMQYVDTVNRSQLENKTIAAMLKSLDPHSDYIPAEDFDAVNEPLEGNFDGIGVEFNIINDTIRVINPIIGGPSEKLGIKAGDKIIKVSGKNMAGVKITNKQVFDKLRGKSGTDVKVTILRTGEKKPLEFNITRGKIPLYSIDISYLLKPGIGYIKISRFAGTTYEEYLSAFNTLSKQGMKKLILDLRGNGGGFLKTAVELADEFLANGLQIVYTQGRT
;
A
#
# COMPACT_ATOMS: atom_id res chain seq x y z
N MET A 1 -17.03 -12.11 -104.76
CA MET A 1 -16.56 -13.46 -104.42
C MET A 1 -15.95 -13.39 -103.04
N SER A 2 -16.46 -14.05 -102.02
CA SER A 2 -17.34 -15.23 -101.99
C SER A 2 -17.80 -15.35 -100.53
N ASP A 3 -19.10 -15.22 -100.24
CA ASP A 3 -20.09 -16.31 -100.18
C ASP A 3 -19.84 -17.28 -99.01
N PRO A 4 -20.84 -17.98 -98.47
CA PRO A 4 -22.21 -17.58 -98.13
C PRO A 4 -22.55 -18.00 -96.68
N ILE A 5 -23.74 -17.63 -96.20
CA ILE A 5 -24.31 -18.15 -94.95
C ILE A 5 -24.74 -19.60 -95.17
N GLU A 6 -23.99 -20.55 -94.61
CA GLU A 6 -24.42 -21.94 -94.46
C GLU A 6 -25.28 -22.08 -93.19
N THR A 7 -26.54 -22.45 -93.36
CA THR A 7 -27.42 -22.88 -92.28
C THR A 7 -27.01 -24.28 -91.82
N ASN A 8 -26.40 -24.40 -90.64
CA ASN A 8 -26.15 -25.69 -90.02
C ASN A 8 -27.12 -25.93 -88.85
N ASN A 9 -28.19 -26.66 -89.13
CA ASN A 9 -29.08 -27.26 -88.16
C ASN A 9 -28.37 -28.44 -87.49
N ASN A 10 -27.74 -28.20 -86.34
CA ASN A 10 -27.30 -29.26 -85.44
C ASN A 10 -28.17 -29.25 -84.16
N HIS A 11 -29.20 -30.09 -84.16
CA HIS A 11 -29.90 -30.50 -82.94
C HIS A 11 -28.92 -31.29 -82.06
N GLU A 12 -28.41 -30.68 -80.99
CA GLU A 12 -27.70 -31.42 -79.95
C GLU A 12 -28.68 -32.30 -79.15
N PRO A 13 -28.33 -33.56 -78.85
CA PRO A 13 -29.19 -34.46 -78.10
C PRO A 13 -29.31 -34.03 -76.64
N LEU A 14 -30.54 -34.07 -76.10
CA LEU A 14 -30.89 -33.78 -74.71
C LEU A 14 -29.95 -34.52 -73.73
N LYS A 15 -29.18 -33.74 -72.96
CA LYS A 15 -28.20 -34.23 -71.97
C LYS A 15 -28.93 -35.06 -70.91
N LYS A 16 -28.65 -36.37 -70.86
CA LYS A 16 -29.22 -37.32 -69.90
C LYS A 16 -28.83 -36.88 -68.47
N HIS A 17 -29.79 -36.37 -67.70
CA HIS A 17 -29.53 -36.02 -66.30
C HIS A 17 -29.25 -37.28 -65.49
N ASN A 18 -28.11 -37.30 -64.81
CA ASN A 18 -27.69 -38.41 -63.99
C ASN A 18 -28.65 -38.51 -62.78
N PRO A 19 -29.40 -39.61 -62.57
CA PRO A 19 -30.47 -39.69 -61.56
C PRO A 19 -29.94 -39.58 -60.12
N PHE A 20 -28.63 -39.70 -59.93
CA PHE A 20 -27.95 -39.52 -58.64
C PHE A 20 -27.53 -38.07 -58.36
N MET A 21 -27.72 -37.15 -59.30
CA MET A 21 -27.39 -35.73 -59.12
C MET A 21 -28.07 -35.10 -57.87
N PRO A 22 -29.34 -35.41 -57.52
CA PRO A 22 -29.96 -34.95 -56.28
C PRO A 22 -29.25 -35.49 -55.02
N LEU A 23 -28.75 -36.72 -55.08
CA LEU A 23 -28.03 -37.36 -53.98
C LEU A 23 -26.69 -36.65 -53.72
N TYR A 24 -25.97 -36.26 -54.78
CA TYR A 24 -24.75 -35.47 -54.65
C TYR A 24 -25.03 -34.09 -54.05
N PHE A 25 -26.11 -33.42 -54.46
CA PHE A 25 -26.50 -32.14 -53.85
C PHE A 25 -26.87 -32.30 -52.37
N ALA A 26 -27.61 -33.34 -52.01
CA ALA A 26 -27.95 -33.63 -50.61
C ALA A 26 -26.70 -33.93 -49.77
N LEU A 27 -25.72 -34.66 -50.32
CA LEU A 27 -24.43 -34.93 -49.66
C LEU A 27 -23.61 -33.67 -49.46
N VAL A 28 -23.54 -32.78 -50.46
CA VAL A 28 -22.83 -31.49 -50.34
C VAL A 28 -23.51 -30.59 -49.31
N LEU A 29 -24.84 -30.59 -49.26
CA LEU A 29 -25.61 -29.78 -48.31
C LEU A 29 -25.44 -30.31 -46.87
N ALA A 30 -25.49 -31.64 -46.69
CA ALA A 30 -25.22 -32.28 -45.40
C ALA A 30 -23.77 -32.04 -44.93
N ALA A 31 -22.79 -32.14 -45.85
CA ALA A 31 -21.40 -31.83 -45.57
C ALA A 31 -21.23 -30.35 -45.18
N GLY A 32 -21.90 -29.42 -45.88
CA GLY A 32 -21.88 -27.99 -45.58
C GLY A 32 -22.47 -27.66 -44.21
N VAL A 33 -23.60 -28.29 -43.84
CA VAL A 33 -24.22 -28.13 -42.51
C VAL A 33 -23.32 -28.73 -41.43
N GLY A 34 -22.72 -29.91 -41.67
CA GLY A 34 -21.76 -30.53 -40.75
C GLY A 34 -20.50 -29.68 -40.54
N PHE A 35 -19.95 -29.11 -41.63
CA PHE A 35 -18.82 -28.18 -41.57
C PHE A 35 -19.20 -26.90 -40.83
N GLY A 36 -20.40 -26.35 -41.08
CA GLY A 36 -20.91 -25.18 -40.36
C GLY A 36 -21.07 -25.43 -38.86
N TYR A 37 -21.61 -26.59 -38.48
CA TYR A 37 -21.73 -26.98 -37.07
C TYR A 37 -20.36 -27.16 -36.41
N TYR A 38 -19.44 -27.85 -37.07
CA TYR A 38 -18.07 -28.05 -36.58
C TYR A 38 -17.33 -26.71 -36.43
N PHE A 39 -17.45 -25.79 -37.38
CA PHE A 39 -16.79 -24.49 -37.30
C PHE A 39 -17.45 -23.55 -36.28
N THR A 40 -18.76 -23.68 -36.03
CA THR A 40 -19.45 -22.89 -35.00
C THR A 40 -19.15 -23.38 -33.59
N PHE A 41 -18.98 -24.70 -33.40
CA PHE A 41 -18.71 -25.29 -32.09
C PHE A 41 -17.21 -25.45 -31.76
N ASN A 42 -16.35 -25.68 -32.77
CA ASN A 42 -14.90 -25.88 -32.58
C ASN A 42 -14.03 -24.76 -33.19
N GLY A 43 -14.57 -23.95 -34.10
CA GLY A 43 -13.91 -22.74 -34.58
C GLY A 43 -14.23 -21.59 -33.63
N ALA A 44 -13.20 -20.96 -33.06
CA ALA A 44 -13.36 -19.70 -32.36
C ALA A 44 -13.93 -18.67 -33.34
N ALA A 45 -15.26 -18.56 -33.39
CA ALA A 45 -15.91 -17.44 -34.04
C ALA A 45 -15.27 -16.17 -33.46
N PRO A 46 -14.88 -15.19 -34.30
CA PRO A 46 -14.56 -13.88 -33.80
C PRO A 46 -15.87 -13.34 -33.24
N GLN A 47 -16.06 -13.61 -31.95
CA GLN A 47 -16.98 -12.87 -31.12
C GLN A 47 -16.48 -11.44 -31.24
N ASN A 48 -17.03 -10.69 -32.18
CA ASN A 48 -17.35 -9.30 -31.91
C ASN A 48 -18.26 -9.37 -30.69
N LYS A 49 -17.62 -9.48 -29.51
CA LYS A 49 -18.13 -8.99 -28.26
C LYS A 49 -18.35 -7.51 -28.53
N LEU A 50 -19.48 -7.20 -29.17
CA LEU A 50 -20.19 -5.99 -28.85
C LEU A 50 -20.22 -6.03 -27.33
N HIS A 51 -19.43 -5.16 -26.73
CA HIS A 51 -19.18 -5.11 -25.31
C HIS A 51 -20.51 -4.95 -24.59
N THR A 52 -21.21 -6.06 -24.32
CA THR A 52 -22.04 -6.20 -23.14
C THR A 52 -21.06 -6.47 -21.99
N SER A 53 -20.13 -5.55 -21.83
CA SER A 53 -19.15 -5.56 -20.77
C SER A 53 -19.70 -4.66 -19.69
N SER A 54 -20.02 -5.31 -18.57
CA SER A 54 -20.03 -4.72 -17.24
C SER A 54 -21.19 -3.78 -16.92
N SER A 55 -21.94 -4.14 -15.88
CA SER A 55 -22.59 -3.20 -14.95
C SER A 55 -21.55 -2.28 -14.26
N GLY A 56 -20.62 -1.70 -15.01
CA GLY A 56 -19.56 -0.82 -14.51
C GLY A 56 -20.11 0.58 -14.28
N SER A 57 -19.73 1.20 -13.17
CA SER A 57 -20.01 2.62 -12.93
C SER A 57 -19.41 3.47 -14.06
N LYS A 58 -19.93 4.69 -14.29
CA LYS A 58 -19.33 5.65 -15.24
C LYS A 58 -17.82 5.83 -15.02
N ILE A 59 -17.37 5.70 -13.76
CA ILE A 59 -15.97 5.76 -13.36
C ILE A 59 -15.20 4.57 -13.93
N ASN A 60 -15.70 3.34 -13.79
CA ASN A 60 -15.03 2.16 -14.33
C ASN A 60 -14.86 2.24 -15.84
N ASN A 61 -15.89 2.67 -16.56
CA ASN A 61 -15.81 2.83 -18.03
C ASN A 61 -14.79 3.89 -18.44
N LEU A 62 -14.66 4.98 -17.67
CA LEU A 62 -13.64 6.00 -17.90
C LEU A 62 -12.23 5.45 -17.67
N LEU A 63 -12.02 4.71 -16.58
CA LEU A 63 -10.73 4.08 -16.28
C LEU A 63 -10.34 3.07 -17.37
N ASP A 64 -11.28 2.23 -17.81
CA ASP A 64 -11.09 1.28 -18.91
C ASP A 64 -10.71 1.98 -20.22
N PHE A 65 -11.41 3.08 -20.55
CA PHE A 65 -11.13 3.85 -21.75
C PHE A 65 -9.73 4.48 -21.73
N ILE A 66 -9.33 5.06 -20.59
CA ILE A 66 -7.98 5.62 -20.41
C ILE A 66 -6.94 4.51 -20.57
N GLU A 67 -7.13 3.37 -19.90
CA GLU A 67 -6.19 2.25 -19.96
C GLU A 67 -6.01 1.70 -21.38
N MET A 68 -7.07 1.66 -22.19
CA MET A 68 -7.04 1.12 -23.55
C MET A 68 -6.56 2.11 -24.62
N GLN A 69 -6.79 3.41 -24.44
CA GLN A 69 -6.61 4.41 -25.50
C GLN A 69 -5.51 5.44 -25.22
N TYR A 70 -4.95 5.45 -24.01
CA TYR A 70 -3.87 6.38 -23.69
C TYR A 70 -2.56 5.97 -24.35
N VAL A 71 -1.76 6.97 -24.74
CA VAL A 71 -0.50 6.77 -25.50
C VAL A 71 0.59 6.05 -24.70
N ASP A 72 0.59 6.25 -23.37
CA ASP A 72 1.55 5.65 -22.45
C ASP A 72 0.90 4.56 -21.59
N THR A 73 1.73 3.72 -20.96
CA THR A 73 1.27 2.74 -19.97
C THR A 73 0.72 3.44 -18.73
N VAL A 74 -0.52 3.12 -18.36
CA VAL A 74 -1.19 3.69 -17.19
C VAL A 74 -1.26 2.67 -16.06
N ASN A 75 -0.97 3.10 -14.83
CA ASN A 75 -1.23 2.29 -13.64
C ASN A 75 -2.64 2.57 -13.13
N ARG A 76 -3.56 1.63 -13.38
CA ARG A 76 -4.97 1.75 -13.00
C ARG A 76 -5.17 2.01 -11.50
N SER A 77 -4.47 1.28 -10.63
CA SER A 77 -4.60 1.45 -9.18
C SER A 77 -4.20 2.85 -8.71
N GLN A 78 -3.15 3.42 -9.28
CA GLN A 78 -2.78 4.81 -8.98
C GLN A 78 -3.83 5.80 -9.45
N LEU A 79 -4.48 5.55 -10.58
CA LEU A 79 -5.54 6.42 -11.10
C LEU A 79 -6.81 6.33 -10.23
N GLU A 80 -7.16 5.13 -9.77
CA GLU A 80 -8.24 4.90 -8.81
C GLU A 80 -7.99 5.66 -7.50
N ASN A 81 -6.81 5.50 -6.88
CA ASN A 81 -6.45 6.18 -5.63
C ASN A 81 -6.55 7.71 -5.78
N LYS A 82 -6.03 8.28 -6.88
CA LYS A 82 -6.12 9.72 -7.16
C LYS A 82 -7.56 10.20 -7.36
N THR A 83 -8.39 9.39 -8.03
CA THR A 83 -9.79 9.72 -8.29
C THR A 83 -10.59 9.75 -7.00
N ILE A 84 -10.42 8.74 -6.13
CA ILE A 84 -11.09 8.67 -4.82
C ILE A 84 -10.68 9.87 -3.95
N ALA A 85 -9.37 10.15 -3.85
CA ALA A 85 -8.87 11.29 -3.08
C ALA A 85 -9.44 12.63 -3.59
N ALA A 86 -9.53 12.82 -4.90
CA ALA A 86 -10.12 14.02 -5.48
C ALA A 86 -11.62 14.15 -5.17
N MET A 87 -12.37 13.05 -5.21
CA MET A 87 -13.79 13.03 -4.87
C MET A 87 -14.01 13.40 -3.40
N LEU A 88 -13.25 12.80 -2.46
CA LEU A 88 -13.38 13.13 -1.04
C LEU A 88 -13.02 14.58 -0.74
N LYS A 89 -11.92 15.09 -1.34
CA LYS A 89 -11.51 16.49 -1.18
C LYS A 89 -12.55 17.47 -1.70
N SER A 90 -13.39 17.08 -2.66
CA SER A 90 -14.49 17.91 -3.16
C SER A 90 -15.67 18.03 -2.18
N LEU A 91 -15.80 17.08 -1.25
CA LEU A 91 -16.86 17.08 -0.24
C LEU A 91 -16.50 17.94 0.98
N ASP A 92 -15.28 17.79 1.48
CA ASP A 92 -14.80 18.50 2.68
C ASP A 92 -13.25 18.46 2.76
N PRO A 93 -12.57 19.57 3.14
CA PRO A 93 -11.12 19.61 3.32
C PRO A 93 -10.55 18.63 4.35
N HIS A 94 -11.36 18.07 5.25
CA HIS A 94 -10.91 17.10 6.26
C HIS A 94 -11.22 15.64 5.88
N SER A 95 -11.87 15.40 4.75
CA SER A 95 -12.11 14.07 4.21
C SER A 95 -10.92 13.64 3.34
N ASP A 96 -10.28 12.53 3.71
CA ASP A 96 -9.09 12.02 3.03
C ASP A 96 -9.20 10.52 2.72
N TYR A 97 -8.45 10.06 1.72
CA TYR A 97 -8.34 8.66 1.35
C TYR A 97 -6.95 8.14 1.66
N ILE A 98 -6.88 7.11 2.52
CA ILE A 98 -5.62 6.44 2.86
C ILE A 98 -5.57 5.12 2.09
N PRO A 99 -4.65 4.97 1.12
CA PRO A 99 -4.42 3.69 0.45
C PRO A 99 -4.06 2.59 1.45
N ALA A 100 -4.42 1.35 1.15
CA ALA A 100 -4.13 0.21 2.02
C ALA A 100 -2.63 0.03 2.31
N GLU A 101 -1.76 0.41 1.36
CA GLU A 101 -0.30 0.37 1.53
C GLU A 101 0.24 1.40 2.53
N ASP A 102 -0.50 2.48 2.78
CA ASP A 102 -0.12 3.57 3.69
C ASP A 102 -0.85 3.49 5.04
N PHE A 103 -1.85 2.61 5.18
CA PHE A 103 -2.72 2.53 6.36
C PHE A 103 -1.94 2.36 7.67
N ASP A 104 -0.98 1.43 7.70
CA ASP A 104 -0.17 1.19 8.89
C ASP A 104 0.67 2.44 9.23
N ALA A 105 1.35 3.01 8.23
CA ALA A 105 2.22 4.16 8.42
C ALA A 105 1.48 5.42 8.94
N VAL A 106 0.21 5.60 8.55
CA VAL A 106 -0.63 6.70 9.05
C VAL A 106 -1.11 6.45 10.49
N ASN A 107 -1.36 5.20 10.86
CA ASN A 107 -1.85 4.84 12.20
C ASN A 107 -0.74 4.68 13.24
N GLU A 108 0.45 4.23 12.87
CA GLU A 108 1.60 4.03 13.77
C GLU A 108 1.85 5.21 14.74
N PRO A 109 1.85 6.50 14.30
CA PRO A 109 2.00 7.64 15.20
C PRO A 109 0.89 7.77 16.25
N LEU A 110 -0.33 7.33 15.94
CA LEU A 110 -1.48 7.37 16.83
C LEU A 110 -1.48 6.15 17.75
N GLU A 111 -1.10 4.97 17.26
CA GLU A 111 -0.95 3.78 18.10
C GLU A 111 0.16 3.94 19.14
N GLY A 112 1.17 4.77 18.84
CA GLY A 112 2.33 5.00 19.72
C GLY A 112 3.42 3.94 19.53
N ASN A 113 3.36 3.16 18.45
CA ASN A 113 4.39 2.20 18.09
C ASN A 113 4.40 1.91 16.59
N PHE A 114 5.52 1.39 16.09
CA PHE A 114 5.61 0.79 14.75
C PHE A 114 6.32 -0.56 14.79
N ASP A 115 6.12 -1.38 13.75
CA ASP A 115 6.78 -2.67 13.64
C ASP A 115 8.07 -2.60 12.82
N GLY A 116 9.18 -3.03 13.40
CA GLY A 116 10.47 -3.03 12.71
C GLY A 116 11.61 -3.64 13.51
N ILE A 117 12.85 -3.39 13.06
CA ILE A 117 14.04 -3.92 13.72
C ILE A 117 14.56 -3.05 14.86
N GLY A 118 14.08 -1.80 14.98
CA GLY A 118 14.47 -0.89 16.05
C GLY A 118 15.87 -0.28 15.89
N VAL A 119 16.12 0.40 14.77
CA VAL A 119 17.35 1.18 14.55
C VAL A 119 17.03 2.57 14.03
N GLU A 120 17.77 3.55 14.53
CA GLU A 120 17.90 4.86 13.92
C GLU A 120 19.05 4.81 12.92
N PHE A 121 18.85 5.34 11.71
CA PHE A 121 19.85 5.26 10.64
C PHE A 121 19.94 6.55 9.84
N ASN A 122 21.08 6.74 9.20
CA ASN A 122 21.29 7.72 8.13
C ASN A 122 21.88 7.02 6.91
N ILE A 123 21.55 7.50 5.71
CA ILE A 123 22.19 7.05 4.47
C ILE A 123 23.39 7.98 4.23
N ILE A 124 24.60 7.45 4.35
CA ILE A 124 25.85 8.20 4.13
C ILE A 124 26.62 7.49 3.03
N ASN A 125 26.98 8.23 1.97
CA ASN A 125 27.66 7.68 0.80
C ASN A 125 26.96 6.43 0.25
N ASP A 126 25.63 6.52 0.11
CA ASP A 126 24.79 5.45 -0.44
C ASP A 126 24.89 4.13 0.34
N THR A 127 25.10 4.22 1.65
CA THR A 127 25.12 3.08 2.57
C THR A 127 24.35 3.43 3.83
N ILE A 128 23.51 2.49 4.28
CA ILE A 128 22.76 2.63 5.53
C ILE A 128 23.73 2.52 6.69
N ARG A 129 23.82 3.58 7.50
CA ARG A 129 24.64 3.62 8.72
C ARG A 129 23.73 3.75 9.93
N VAL A 130 23.88 2.84 10.87
CA VAL A 130 23.19 2.87 12.15
C VAL A 130 23.74 4.04 12.96
N ILE A 131 22.84 4.96 13.33
CA ILE A 131 23.14 6.03 14.28
C ILE A 131 23.14 5.40 15.67
N ASN A 132 22.00 4.84 16.08
CA ASN A 132 21.84 4.11 17.33
C ASN A 132 20.80 2.99 17.19
N PRO A 133 20.97 1.85 17.87
CA PRO A 133 19.84 0.94 18.11
C PRO A 133 18.86 1.56 19.11
N ILE A 134 17.58 1.23 18.99
CA ILE A 134 16.56 1.68 19.93
C ILE A 134 16.67 0.84 21.20
N ILE A 135 16.74 1.51 22.35
CA ILE A 135 16.88 0.88 23.68
C ILE A 135 15.69 -0.06 23.92
N GLY A 136 15.97 -1.30 24.34
CA GLY A 136 14.99 -2.37 24.51
C GLY A 136 14.48 -2.99 23.20
N GLY A 137 14.89 -2.46 22.05
CA GLY A 137 14.46 -2.90 20.72
C GLY A 137 15.14 -4.20 20.25
N PRO A 138 14.63 -4.82 19.15
CA PRO A 138 15.17 -6.07 18.63
C PRO A 138 16.66 -6.01 18.25
N SER A 139 17.09 -4.91 17.62
CA SER A 139 18.47 -4.75 17.17
C SER A 139 19.47 -4.59 18.32
N GLU A 140 19.09 -3.88 19.39
CA GLU A 140 19.96 -3.73 20.57
C GLU A 140 20.21 -5.09 21.25
N LYS A 141 19.15 -5.92 21.39
CA LYS A 141 19.23 -7.26 22.00
C LYS A 141 20.18 -8.20 21.25
N LEU A 142 20.35 -8.00 19.95
CA LEU A 142 21.25 -8.77 19.10
C LEU A 142 22.67 -8.18 19.03
N GLY A 143 22.93 -7.06 19.72
CA GLY A 143 24.24 -6.43 19.79
C GLY A 143 24.61 -5.62 18.55
N ILE A 144 23.62 -5.10 17.81
CA ILE A 144 23.83 -4.07 16.78
C ILE A 144 24.22 -2.77 17.50
N LYS A 145 25.18 -2.04 16.94
CA LYS A 145 25.83 -0.89 17.58
C LYS A 145 25.81 0.34 16.70
N ALA A 146 25.93 1.50 17.33
CA ALA A 146 26.19 2.75 16.65
C ALA A 146 27.41 2.63 15.71
N GLY A 147 27.28 3.17 14.51
CA GLY A 147 28.33 3.16 13.49
C GLY A 147 28.33 1.92 12.57
N ASP A 148 27.55 0.89 12.88
CA ASP A 148 27.36 -0.27 12.01
C ASP A 148 26.84 0.12 10.63
N LYS A 149 27.32 -0.54 9.58
CA LYS A 149 26.85 -0.33 8.21
C LYS A 149 26.02 -1.52 7.74
N ILE A 150 24.76 -1.31 7.43
CA ILE A 150 23.90 -2.36 6.87
C ILE A 150 24.17 -2.46 5.36
N ILE A 151 24.81 -3.54 4.95
CA ILE A 151 25.25 -3.74 3.55
C ILE A 151 24.33 -4.69 2.78
N LYS A 152 23.62 -5.60 3.48
CA LYS A 152 22.61 -6.47 2.86
C LYS A 152 21.40 -6.65 3.75
N VAL A 153 20.22 -6.78 3.13
CA VAL A 153 18.96 -7.13 3.80
C VAL A 153 18.29 -8.24 2.98
N SER A 154 17.98 -9.36 3.64
CA SER A 154 17.41 -10.57 3.02
C SER A 154 18.19 -11.01 1.77
N GLY A 155 19.51 -10.97 1.85
CA GLY A 155 20.43 -11.32 0.75
C GLY A 155 20.57 -10.27 -0.36
N LYS A 156 19.74 -9.23 -0.38
CA LYS A 156 19.83 -8.13 -1.37
C LYS A 156 20.83 -7.08 -0.92
N ASN A 157 21.67 -6.63 -1.85
CA ASN A 157 22.64 -5.56 -1.59
C ASN A 157 21.93 -4.22 -1.36
N MET A 158 22.35 -3.51 -0.32
CA MET A 158 21.77 -2.23 0.11
C MET A 158 22.78 -1.08 0.05
N ALA A 159 24.04 -1.35 -0.28
CA ALA A 159 25.11 -0.36 -0.38
C ALA A 159 25.48 -0.11 -1.85
N GLY A 160 25.59 1.15 -2.27
CA GLY A 160 26.00 1.51 -3.63
C GLY A 160 24.92 1.31 -4.70
N VAL A 161 23.64 1.30 -4.31
CA VAL A 161 22.47 1.05 -5.18
C VAL A 161 21.53 2.25 -5.30
N LYS A 162 21.98 3.44 -4.91
CA LYS A 162 21.21 4.69 -4.78
C LYS A 162 19.95 4.48 -3.94
N ILE A 163 20.14 3.89 -2.77
CA ILE A 163 19.02 3.53 -1.90
C ILE A 163 18.36 4.77 -1.30
N THR A 164 17.04 4.77 -1.28
CA THR A 164 16.21 5.83 -0.70
C THR A 164 15.69 5.45 0.68
N ASN A 165 15.33 6.44 1.51
CA ASN A 165 14.74 6.20 2.83
C ASN A 165 13.51 5.28 2.76
N LYS A 166 12.63 5.48 1.77
CA LYS A 166 11.45 4.63 1.55
C LYS A 166 11.85 3.16 1.35
N GLN A 167 12.83 2.90 0.48
CA GLN A 167 13.31 1.53 0.24
C GLN A 167 13.93 0.90 1.48
N VAL A 168 14.60 1.68 2.33
CA VAL A 168 15.12 1.18 3.61
C VAL A 168 13.97 0.79 4.54
N PHE A 169 12.97 1.66 4.69
CA PHE A 169 11.78 1.36 5.50
C PHE A 169 11.06 0.12 4.99
N ASP A 170 10.78 0.02 3.70
CA ASP A 170 10.10 -1.13 3.07
C ASP A 170 10.84 -2.47 3.29
N LYS A 171 12.16 -2.44 3.55
CA LYS A 171 12.97 -3.65 3.76
C LYS A 171 13.16 -4.00 5.24
N LEU A 172 13.33 -2.99 6.09
CA LEU A 172 13.61 -3.17 7.52
C LEU A 172 12.32 -3.27 8.35
N ARG A 173 11.25 -2.58 7.95
CA ARG A 173 9.92 -2.72 8.56
C ARG A 173 9.23 -3.99 8.09
N GLY A 174 8.15 -4.32 8.77
CA GLY A 174 7.32 -5.48 8.51
C GLY A 174 6.69 -5.97 9.80
N LYS A 175 5.62 -6.75 9.69
CA LYS A 175 4.82 -7.24 10.82
C LYS A 175 5.68 -7.82 11.94
N SER A 176 5.39 -7.44 13.19
CA SER A 176 6.04 -7.98 14.38
C SER A 176 5.96 -9.51 14.41
N GLY A 177 7.06 -10.15 14.83
CA GLY A 177 7.23 -11.60 14.83
C GLY A 177 7.75 -12.18 13.51
N THR A 178 7.88 -11.39 12.44
CA THR A 178 8.56 -11.82 11.21
C THR A 178 10.06 -11.59 11.29
N ASP A 179 10.83 -12.45 10.65
CA ASP A 179 12.29 -12.34 10.65
C ASP A 179 12.82 -11.54 9.46
N VAL A 180 13.99 -10.92 9.65
CA VAL A 180 14.78 -10.31 8.59
C VAL A 180 16.26 -10.55 8.82
N LYS A 181 16.93 -11.10 7.81
CA LYS A 181 18.38 -11.28 7.82
C LYS A 181 19.07 -9.99 7.39
N VAL A 182 19.97 -9.49 8.22
CA VAL A 182 20.75 -8.28 7.95
C VAL A 182 22.24 -8.62 8.00
N THR A 183 23.00 -8.19 7.00
CA THR A 183 24.46 -8.28 6.98
C THR A 183 25.04 -6.91 7.29
N ILE A 184 25.91 -6.86 8.31
CA ILE A 184 26.52 -5.64 8.84
C ILE A 184 28.03 -5.66 8.62
N LEU A 185 28.56 -4.52 8.18
CA LEU A 185 29.98 -4.23 8.22
C LEU A 185 30.28 -3.33 9.44
N ARG A 186 31.04 -3.86 10.40
CA ARG A 186 31.44 -3.17 11.63
C ARG A 186 32.91 -2.78 11.57
N THR A 187 33.22 -1.53 11.92
CA THR A 187 34.61 -1.08 12.01
C THR A 187 35.37 -1.90 13.07
N GLY A 188 36.53 -2.43 12.69
CA GLY A 188 37.36 -3.30 13.55
C GLY A 188 37.15 -4.79 13.32
N GLU A 189 36.03 -5.19 12.70
CA GLU A 189 35.77 -6.59 12.34
C GLU A 189 36.29 -6.91 10.94
N LYS A 190 37.00 -8.04 10.81
CA LYS A 190 37.60 -8.46 9.52
C LYS A 190 36.56 -9.03 8.54
N LYS A 191 35.44 -9.55 9.05
CA LYS A 191 34.38 -10.19 8.25
C LYS A 191 33.04 -9.52 8.53
N PRO A 192 32.14 -9.43 7.54
CA PRO A 192 30.77 -9.01 7.78
C PRO A 192 30.07 -9.92 8.80
N LEU A 193 29.26 -9.32 9.67
CA LEU A 193 28.44 -10.00 10.66
C LEU A 193 27.04 -10.22 10.10
N GLU A 194 26.44 -11.39 10.34
CA GLU A 194 25.06 -11.68 9.98
C GLU A 194 24.18 -11.75 11.23
N PHE A 195 23.05 -11.05 11.17
CA PHE A 195 22.03 -11.05 12.23
C PHE A 195 20.70 -11.50 11.63
N ASN A 196 20.03 -12.45 12.28
CA ASN A 196 18.62 -12.71 12.02
C ASN A 196 17.80 -11.95 13.07
N ILE A 197 17.11 -10.89 12.64
CA ILE A 197 16.39 -10.00 13.54
C ILE A 197 14.90 -10.31 13.43
N THR A 198 14.29 -10.73 14.53
CA THR A 198 12.84 -10.82 14.63
C THR A 198 12.29 -9.41 14.85
N ARG A 199 11.43 -8.94 13.93
CA ARG A 199 10.79 -7.63 14.03
C ARG A 199 9.90 -7.57 15.27
N GLY A 200 9.88 -6.41 15.91
CA GLY A 200 9.10 -6.17 17.11
C GLY A 200 8.48 -4.78 17.10
N LYS A 201 7.58 -4.56 18.06
CA LYS A 201 7.01 -3.23 18.32
C LYS A 201 8.09 -2.30 18.86
N ILE A 202 8.22 -1.16 18.19
CA ILE A 202 9.14 -0.09 18.54
C ILE A 202 8.31 1.09 19.05
N PRO A 203 8.56 1.58 20.27
CA PRO A 203 7.78 2.67 20.84
C PRO A 203 8.01 3.98 20.08
N LEU A 204 6.93 4.72 19.85
CA LEU A 204 6.90 6.10 19.37
C LEU A 204 6.35 6.97 20.48
N TYR A 205 7.25 7.52 21.29
CA TYR A 205 6.86 8.35 22.41
C TYR A 205 6.15 9.62 21.93
N SER A 206 5.04 9.91 22.59
CA SER A 206 4.24 11.12 22.43
C SER A 206 4.67 12.25 23.36
N ILE A 207 5.37 11.90 24.44
CA ILE A 207 6.06 12.84 25.34
C ILE A 207 7.48 13.06 24.84
N ASP A 208 7.74 14.26 24.31
CA ASP A 208 9.05 14.59 23.76
C ASP A 208 10.10 14.71 24.88
N ILE A 209 9.73 15.39 25.98
CA ILE A 209 10.61 15.69 27.11
C ILE A 209 9.81 15.79 28.41
N SER A 210 10.41 15.32 29.50
CA SER A 210 9.94 15.55 30.88
C SER A 210 11.12 15.80 31.83
N TYR A 211 11.09 16.90 32.59
CA TYR A 211 12.18 17.28 33.49
C TYR A 211 11.73 18.31 34.54
N LEU A 212 12.52 18.49 35.61
CA LEU A 212 12.36 19.62 36.53
C LEU A 212 12.99 20.88 35.93
N LEU A 213 12.17 21.87 35.59
CA LEU A 213 12.63 23.16 35.06
C LEU A 213 13.33 23.99 36.14
N LYS A 214 12.79 23.94 37.37
CA LYS A 214 13.31 24.57 38.59
C LYS A 214 12.92 23.71 39.79
N PRO A 215 13.51 23.90 40.98
CA PRO A 215 13.05 23.21 42.18
C PRO A 215 11.53 23.34 42.37
N GLY A 216 10.84 22.20 42.40
CA GLY A 216 9.39 22.12 42.56
C GLY A 216 8.55 22.42 41.31
N ILE A 217 9.14 22.76 40.15
CA ILE A 217 8.40 23.00 38.89
C ILE A 217 8.81 21.95 37.86
N GLY A 218 7.91 21.02 37.58
CA GLY A 218 8.05 20.05 36.50
C GLY A 218 7.55 20.60 35.18
N TYR A 219 8.12 20.07 34.11
CA TYR A 219 7.76 20.38 32.74
C TYR A 219 7.56 19.08 31.97
N ILE A 220 6.43 18.93 31.28
CA ILE A 220 6.13 17.81 30.39
C ILE A 220 5.65 18.39 29.06
N LYS A 221 6.27 17.99 27.95
CA LYS A 221 5.83 18.37 26.60
C LYS A 221 5.20 17.17 25.90
N ILE A 222 3.97 17.35 25.43
CA ILE A 222 3.22 16.34 24.69
C ILE A 222 3.02 16.82 23.26
N SER A 223 3.56 16.11 22.28
CA SER A 223 3.49 16.50 20.86
C SER A 223 2.26 15.93 20.12
N ARG A 224 1.57 14.94 20.70
CA ARG A 224 0.33 14.34 20.17
C ARG A 224 -0.40 13.53 21.24
N PHE A 225 -1.66 13.20 21.01
CA PHE A 225 -2.42 12.24 21.81
C PHE A 225 -2.43 10.86 21.13
N ALA A 226 -1.39 10.07 21.39
CA ALA A 226 -1.29 8.67 20.97
C ALA A 226 -1.93 7.74 22.02
N GLY A 227 -2.17 6.48 21.66
CA GLY A 227 -2.75 5.48 22.56
C GLY A 227 -1.92 5.27 23.83
N THR A 228 -0.61 5.49 23.76
CA THR A 228 0.34 5.34 24.88
C THR A 228 0.51 6.61 25.71
N THR A 229 -0.01 7.77 25.28
CA THR A 229 0.29 9.07 25.90
C THR A 229 -0.10 9.15 27.38
N TYR A 230 -1.23 8.55 27.75
CA TYR A 230 -1.69 8.60 29.14
C TYR A 230 -0.74 7.82 30.07
N GLU A 231 -0.28 6.64 29.66
CA GLU A 231 0.70 5.84 30.42
C GLU A 231 2.07 6.55 30.49
N GLU A 232 2.51 7.13 29.37
CA GLU A 232 3.73 7.95 29.31
C GLU A 232 3.64 9.13 30.30
N TYR A 233 2.49 9.80 30.34
CA TYR A 233 2.24 10.93 31.23
C TYR A 233 2.30 10.51 32.69
N LEU A 234 1.62 9.43 33.07
CA LEU A 234 1.64 8.91 34.45
C LEU A 234 3.07 8.55 34.87
N SER A 235 3.84 7.92 33.99
CA SER A 235 5.25 7.59 34.25
C SER A 235 6.11 8.84 34.47
N ALA A 236 5.99 9.83 33.59
CA ALA A 236 6.70 11.11 33.68
C ALA A 236 6.30 11.90 34.94
N PHE A 237 5.00 12.01 35.20
CA PHE A 237 4.44 12.70 36.35
C PHE A 237 4.93 12.08 37.66
N ASN A 238 4.85 10.76 37.80
CA ASN A 238 5.30 10.05 38.99
C ASN A 238 6.80 10.20 39.22
N THR A 239 7.59 10.18 38.14
CA THR A 239 9.04 10.43 38.20
C THR A 239 9.33 11.85 38.71
N LEU A 240 8.68 12.87 38.14
CA LEU A 240 8.87 14.26 38.57
C LEU A 240 8.36 14.52 39.99
N SER A 241 7.24 13.89 40.38
CA SER A 241 6.69 13.96 41.72
C SER A 241 7.68 13.43 42.77
N LYS A 242 8.32 12.28 42.49
CA LYS A 242 9.40 11.72 43.34
C LYS A 242 10.63 12.62 43.41
N GLN A 243 10.89 13.41 42.38
CA GLN A 243 11.97 14.41 42.36
C GLN A 243 11.59 15.72 43.08
N GLY A 244 10.38 15.81 43.65
CA GLY A 244 9.93 16.96 44.43
C GLY A 244 9.09 17.99 43.67
N MET A 245 8.55 17.64 42.50
CA MET A 245 7.61 18.49 41.76
C MET A 245 6.38 18.87 42.62
N LYS A 246 6.00 20.14 42.57
CA LYS A 246 4.81 20.72 43.23
C LYS A 246 3.91 21.49 42.25
N LYS A 247 4.46 21.93 41.12
CA LYS A 247 3.76 22.62 40.04
C LYS A 247 4.15 21.95 38.73
N LEU A 248 3.21 21.84 37.80
CA LEU A 248 3.43 21.25 36.49
C LEU A 248 3.18 22.29 35.40
N ILE A 249 4.10 22.38 34.44
CA ILE A 249 3.87 23.01 33.14
C ILE A 249 3.65 21.88 32.14
N LEU A 250 2.44 21.84 31.59
CA LEU A 250 2.08 20.92 30.51
C LEU A 250 2.12 21.69 29.17
N ASP A 251 3.15 21.44 28.36
CA ASP A 251 3.32 22.09 27.06
C ASP A 251 2.64 21.29 25.94
N LEU A 252 1.52 21.81 25.44
CA LEU A 252 0.78 21.27 24.30
C LEU A 252 1.03 22.06 22.99
N ARG A 253 1.99 23.00 22.97
CA ARG A 253 2.30 23.76 21.74
C ARG A 253 2.84 22.84 20.66
N GLY A 254 2.27 22.95 19.46
CA GLY A 254 2.59 22.10 18.33
C GLY A 254 1.90 20.73 18.35
N ASN A 255 1.01 20.48 19.31
CA ASN A 255 0.22 19.27 19.37
C ASN A 255 -0.97 19.35 18.39
N GLY A 256 -0.96 18.50 17.37
CA GLY A 256 -2.01 18.46 16.33
C GLY A 256 -3.29 17.70 16.74
N GLY A 257 -3.36 17.17 17.95
CA GLY A 257 -4.45 16.33 18.43
C GLY A 257 -4.07 14.85 18.48
N GLY A 258 -5.03 13.97 18.22
CA GLY A 258 -4.89 12.53 18.29
C GLY A 258 -6.16 11.88 18.85
N PHE A 259 -6.02 10.78 19.60
CA PHE A 259 -7.17 10.10 20.18
C PHE A 259 -7.87 10.96 21.23
N LEU A 260 -9.15 11.25 20.97
CA LEU A 260 -10.01 12.01 21.88
C LEU A 260 -10.08 11.38 23.26
N LYS A 261 -10.19 10.05 23.34
CA LYS A 261 -10.24 9.31 24.61
C LYS A 261 -9.03 9.61 25.49
N THR A 262 -7.83 9.55 24.91
CA THR A 262 -6.57 9.86 25.62
C THR A 262 -6.51 11.31 26.08
N ALA A 263 -6.99 12.25 25.27
CA ALA A 263 -7.06 13.66 25.67
C ALA A 263 -8.04 13.87 26.85
N VAL A 264 -9.17 13.15 26.86
CA VAL A 264 -10.14 13.16 27.96
C VAL A 264 -9.53 12.57 29.23
N GLU A 265 -8.88 11.41 29.14
CA GLU A 265 -8.19 10.76 30.28
C GLU A 265 -7.14 11.69 30.89
N LEU A 266 -6.33 12.36 30.07
CA LEU A 266 -5.35 13.32 30.56
C LEU A 266 -6.00 14.56 31.18
N ALA A 267 -7.09 15.06 30.62
CA ALA A 267 -7.79 16.22 31.16
C ALA A 267 -8.44 15.92 32.52
N ASP A 268 -8.94 14.70 32.72
CA ASP A 268 -9.58 14.25 33.96
C ASP A 268 -8.63 14.32 35.18
N GLU A 269 -7.32 14.15 34.97
CA GLU A 269 -6.28 14.32 35.99
C GLU A 269 -6.22 15.73 36.61
N PHE A 270 -6.79 16.74 35.93
CA PHE A 270 -6.74 18.14 36.35
C PHE A 270 -8.10 18.72 36.76
N LEU A 271 -9.19 18.04 36.43
CA LEU A 271 -10.54 18.58 36.57
C LEU A 271 -11.25 17.99 37.79
N ALA A 272 -12.20 18.76 38.34
CA ALA A 272 -13.03 18.27 39.44
C ALA A 272 -14.10 17.30 38.94
N ASN A 273 -14.47 16.34 39.78
CA ASN A 273 -15.52 15.37 39.49
C ASN A 273 -16.85 16.05 39.08
N GLY A 274 -17.53 15.47 38.10
CA GLY A 274 -18.85 15.92 37.64
C GLY A 274 -18.84 17.03 36.60
N LEU A 275 -17.66 17.46 36.13
CA LEU A 275 -17.55 18.38 35.00
C LEU A 275 -17.64 17.63 33.67
N GLN A 276 -18.44 18.14 32.74
CA GLN A 276 -18.48 17.63 31.38
C GLN A 276 -17.21 18.09 30.63
N ILE A 277 -16.34 17.14 30.28
CA ILE A 277 -15.09 17.43 29.56
C ILE A 277 -15.35 17.71 28.08
N VAL A 278 -16.11 16.85 27.40
CA VAL A 278 -16.40 16.95 25.97
C VAL A 278 -17.75 16.33 25.64
N TYR A 279 -18.39 16.79 24.57
CA TYR A 279 -19.61 16.22 23.99
C TYR A 279 -19.46 16.09 22.48
N THR A 280 -19.93 14.98 21.92
CA THR A 280 -19.90 14.70 20.48
C THR A 280 -21.31 14.54 19.95
N GLN A 281 -21.62 15.21 18.84
CA GLN A 281 -22.88 15.06 18.11
C GLN A 281 -22.59 14.49 16.72
N GLY A 282 -23.18 13.35 16.39
CA GLY A 282 -23.00 12.68 15.11
C GLY A 282 -24.26 11.95 14.66
N ARG A 283 -24.28 11.54 13.38
CA ARG A 283 -25.28 10.59 12.88
C ARG A 283 -24.83 9.18 13.26
N THR A 284 -25.71 8.42 13.90
CA THR A 284 -25.53 7.00 14.23
C THR A 284 -25.36 6.15 12.99
#